data_AF-A0AAF0DKG5-F1
#
_entry.id   AF-A0AAF0DKG5-F1
#
_cell.length_a   1.000
_cell.length_b   1.000
_cell.length_c   1.000
_cell.angle_alpha   90.00
_cell.angle_beta   90.00
_cell.angle_gamma   90.00
#
_symmetry.space_group_name_H-M   'P 1'
#
loop_
_entity.id
_entity.type
_entity.pdbx_description
1 polymer ?
#
loop_
_entity_poly.entity_id
_entity_poly.type
_entity_poly.pdbx_seq_one_letter_code
_entity_poly.pdbx_strand_id
1 'polypeptide(L)'
;MNSATDAATFLRKLEKFIPLFEGGDPDPLSFRQKRQFHAWKALLDSNPTSGNSKSRVHARKKARNFALKVIDTAGRETLLLCILVYSISGLPKITFQRFYLELKKWSQRACFPELLVEQASKLWNQSDQRGSQQRESSSQQRQLETENTQPGQTIVEAAIPSMSCKAPGQEKIGIRTNHLSKPR
;
A
#
# COMPACT_ATOMS: atom_id res chain seq x y z
N MET A 1 -13.16 -10.32 16.14
CA MET A 1 -13.05 -9.74 17.49
C MET A 1 -14.37 -9.10 17.79
N ASN A 2 -15.18 -9.87 18.51
CA ASN A 2 -16.63 -9.68 18.58
C ASN A 2 -17.11 -9.47 20.03
N SER A 3 -16.25 -9.73 21.01
CA SER A 3 -16.57 -9.63 22.43
C SER A 3 -15.49 -8.86 23.21
N ALA A 4 -15.82 -8.46 24.44
CA ALA A 4 -14.85 -7.92 25.39
C ALA A 4 -13.76 -8.95 25.74
N THR A 5 -14.10 -10.24 25.83
CA THR A 5 -13.16 -11.33 26.10
C THR A 5 -12.13 -11.48 24.98
N ASP A 6 -12.54 -11.36 23.72
CA ASP A 6 -11.62 -11.39 22.58
C ASP A 6 -10.65 -10.20 22.65
N ALA A 7 -11.16 -9.02 22.98
CA ALA A 7 -10.36 -7.80 23.12
C ALA A 7 -9.33 -7.94 24.26
N ALA A 8 -9.76 -8.36 25.45
CA ALA A 8 -8.86 -8.61 26.57
C ALA A 8 -7.79 -9.67 26.25
N THR A 9 -8.17 -10.73 25.53
CA THR A 9 -7.23 -11.75 25.07
C THR A 9 -6.22 -11.21 24.07
N PHE A 10 -6.64 -10.31 23.19
CA PHE A 10 -5.74 -9.63 22.28
C PHE A 10 -4.77 -8.68 23.00
N LEU A 11 -5.25 -7.87 23.95
CA LEU A 11 -4.37 -6.97 24.71
C LEU A 11 -3.31 -7.74 25.50
N ARG A 12 -3.68 -8.86 26.14
CA ARG A 12 -2.71 -9.77 26.78
C ARG A 12 -1.69 -10.35 25.80
N LYS A 13 -2.04 -10.53 24.52
CA LYS A 13 -1.06 -10.95 23.50
C LYS A 13 -0.09 -9.83 23.17
N LEU A 14 -0.54 -8.58 23.12
CA LEU A 14 0.34 -7.43 22.88
C LEU A 14 1.37 -7.29 24.00
N GLU A 15 0.94 -7.41 25.26
CA GLU A 15 1.82 -7.32 26.44
C GLU A 15 2.97 -8.32 26.39
N LYS A 16 2.73 -9.54 25.90
CA LYS A 16 3.77 -10.57 25.78
C LYS A 16 4.90 -10.20 24.82
N PHE A 17 4.70 -9.24 23.93
CA PHE A 17 5.73 -8.79 23.01
C PHE A 17 6.56 -7.63 23.58
N ILE A 18 6.12 -6.97 24.65
CA ILE A 18 6.85 -5.84 25.25
C ILE A 18 8.25 -6.25 25.73
N PRO A 19 8.43 -7.36 26.49
CA PRO A 19 9.75 -7.75 26.99
C PRO A 19 10.78 -8.05 25.90
N LEU A 20 10.35 -8.37 24.67
CA LEU A 20 11.29 -8.57 23.56
C LEU A 20 12.12 -7.32 23.27
N PHE A 21 11.60 -6.13 23.58
CA PHE A 21 12.25 -4.85 23.31
C PHE A 21 13.01 -4.29 24.52
N GLU A 22 12.99 -4.98 25.67
CA GLU A 22 13.71 -4.55 26.88
C GLU A 22 15.15 -5.05 26.92
N GLY A 23 15.45 -6.16 26.23
CA GLY A 23 16.73 -6.86 26.33
C GLY A 23 17.94 -6.19 25.69
N GLY A 24 17.80 -5.00 25.10
CA GLY A 24 18.90 -4.26 24.47
C GLY A 24 19.45 -4.88 23.18
N ASP A 25 18.90 -6.00 22.71
CA ASP A 25 19.20 -6.55 21.38
C ASP A 25 18.72 -5.56 20.32
N PRO A 26 19.59 -5.04 19.43
CA PRO A 26 19.18 -4.11 18.38
C PRO A 26 18.19 -4.73 17.38
N ASP A 27 18.11 -6.07 17.32
CA ASP A 27 17.26 -6.78 16.39
C ASP A 27 16.46 -7.94 17.02
N PRO A 28 15.52 -7.62 17.95
CA PRO A 28 14.85 -8.58 18.83
C PRO A 28 13.80 -9.46 18.12
N LEU A 29 13.59 -9.24 16.82
CA LEU A 29 12.55 -9.92 16.06
C LEU A 29 13.09 -11.20 15.40
N SER A 30 12.32 -12.28 15.49
CA SER A 30 12.59 -13.49 14.71
C SER A 30 12.44 -13.23 13.20
N PHE A 31 13.04 -14.10 12.38
CA PHE A 31 12.93 -14.03 10.91
C PHE A 31 11.46 -13.96 10.42
N ARG A 32 10.55 -14.70 11.06
CA ARG A 32 9.12 -14.68 10.71
C ARG A 32 8.48 -13.33 11.03
N GLN A 33 8.78 -12.75 12.19
CA GLN A 33 8.29 -11.43 12.58
C GLN A 33 8.85 -10.34 11.68
N LYS A 34 10.13 -10.38 11.31
CA LYS A 34 10.75 -9.48 10.33
C LYS A 34 10.05 -9.54 8.98
N ARG A 35 9.80 -10.75 8.46
CA ARG A 35 9.08 -10.93 7.19
C ARG A 35 7.68 -10.32 7.25
N GLN A 36 6.97 -10.53 8.35
CA GLN A 36 5.64 -9.95 8.57
C GLN A 36 5.71 -8.42 8.67
N PHE A 37 6.68 -7.91 9.40
CA PHE A 37 6.97 -6.48 9.51
C PHE A 37 7.23 -5.85 8.14
N HIS A 38 8.10 -6.44 7.32
CA HIS A 38 8.35 -5.96 5.95
C HIS A 38 7.11 -5.99 5.06
N ALA A 39 6.26 -7.01 5.19
CA ALA A 39 5.02 -7.08 4.43
C ALA A 39 4.07 -5.94 4.80
N TRP A 40 3.94 -5.63 6.09
CA TRP A 40 3.15 -4.51 6.59
C TRP A 40 3.73 -3.17 6.17
N LYS A 41 5.04 -2.99 6.27
CA LYS A 41 5.74 -1.79 5.79
C LYS A 41 5.48 -1.56 4.30
N ALA A 42 5.70 -2.57 3.47
CA ALA A 42 5.43 -2.48 2.04
C ALA A 42 3.97 -2.12 1.75
N LEU A 43 3.04 -2.60 2.56
CA LEU A 43 1.62 -2.25 2.43
C LEU A 43 1.32 -0.79 2.74
N LEU A 44 2.06 -0.17 3.65
CA LEU A 44 1.86 1.21 4.09
C LEU A 44 2.56 2.20 3.16
N ASP A 45 3.75 1.85 2.66
CA ASP A 45 4.55 2.70 1.77
C ASP A 45 4.02 2.76 0.32
N SER A 46 3.32 1.72 -0.14
CA SER A 46 2.96 1.60 -1.56
C SER A 46 1.59 2.18 -1.93
N ASN A 47 1.50 2.83 -3.09
CA ASN A 47 0.22 3.04 -3.76
C ASN A 47 -0.33 1.69 -4.30
N PRO A 48 -1.66 1.55 -4.45
CA PRO A 48 -2.26 0.29 -4.89
C PRO A 48 -1.66 -0.14 -6.24
N THR A 49 -0.86 -1.21 -6.24
CA THR A 49 -0.30 -1.77 -7.46
C THR A 49 -1.44 -2.29 -8.34
N SER A 50 -1.54 -1.79 -9.56
CA SER A 50 -2.45 -2.31 -10.59
C SER A 50 -2.16 -3.81 -10.82
N GLY A 51 -3.18 -4.62 -11.11
CA GLY A 51 -3.03 -6.06 -11.40
C GLY A 51 -3.17 -7.02 -10.22
N ASN A 52 -3.57 -6.57 -9.03
CA ASN A 52 -3.82 -7.47 -7.89
C ASN A 52 -5.26 -8.03 -7.89
N SER A 53 -5.42 -9.27 -7.41
CA SER A 53 -6.75 -9.88 -7.23
C SER A 53 -7.61 -9.07 -6.25
N LYS A 54 -8.94 -9.07 -6.48
CA LYS A 54 -9.92 -8.34 -5.65
C LYS A 54 -9.74 -8.65 -4.15
N SER A 55 -9.48 -9.91 -3.80
CA SER A 55 -9.25 -10.34 -2.43
C SER A 55 -7.98 -9.74 -1.81
N ARG A 56 -6.88 -9.66 -2.57
CA ARG A 56 -5.63 -9.04 -2.11
C ARG A 56 -5.82 -7.54 -1.91
N VAL A 57 -6.51 -6.87 -2.84
CA VAL A 57 -6.84 -5.44 -2.72
C VAL A 57 -7.68 -5.18 -1.47
N HIS A 58 -8.72 -5.99 -1.24
CA HIS A 58 -9.58 -5.85 -0.07
C HIS A 58 -8.83 -6.07 1.25
N ALA A 59 -8.05 -7.15 1.36
CA ALA A 59 -7.23 -7.42 2.55
C ALA A 59 -6.25 -6.27 2.83
N ARG A 60 -5.62 -5.73 1.79
CA ARG A 60 -4.72 -4.58 1.93
C ARG A 60 -5.43 -3.33 2.42
N LYS A 61 -6.59 -2.99 1.84
CA LYS A 61 -7.42 -1.85 2.28
C LYS A 61 -7.84 -2.01 3.74
N LYS A 62 -8.29 -3.20 4.14
CA LYS A 62 -8.66 -3.50 5.52
C LYS A 62 -7.48 -3.30 6.48
N ALA A 63 -6.29 -3.75 6.11
CA ALA A 63 -5.07 -3.58 6.89
C ALA A 63 -4.65 -2.13 7.04
N ARG A 64 -4.69 -1.33 5.96
CA ARG A 64 -4.42 0.12 6.04
C ARG A 64 -5.37 0.83 6.97
N ASN A 65 -6.67 0.59 6.81
CA ASN A 65 -7.70 1.20 7.67
C ASN A 65 -7.50 0.81 9.14
N PHE A 66 -7.14 -0.44 9.40
CA PHE A 66 -6.79 -0.89 10.75
C PHE A 66 -5.56 -0.15 11.28
N ALA A 67 -4.47 -0.10 10.52
CA ALA A 67 -3.23 0.54 10.93
C ALA A 67 -3.40 2.02 11.26
N LEU A 68 -4.01 2.78 10.35
CA LEU A 68 -4.28 4.21 10.56
C LEU A 68 -5.10 4.43 11.82
N LYS A 69 -6.18 3.66 11.99
CA LYS A 69 -7.04 3.80 13.16
C LYS A 69 -6.33 3.44 14.47
N VAL A 70 -5.44 2.45 14.46
CA VAL A 70 -4.65 2.10 15.65
C VAL A 70 -3.66 3.22 15.98
N ILE A 71 -2.96 3.79 14.98
CA ILE A 71 -2.05 4.93 15.18
C ILE A 71 -2.79 6.10 15.82
N ASP A 72 -3.92 6.49 15.23
CA ASP A 72 -4.72 7.62 15.72
C ASP A 72 -5.25 7.40 17.14
N THR A 73 -5.51 6.14 17.50
CA THR A 73 -6.15 5.79 18.78
C THR A 73 -5.15 5.54 19.91
N ALA A 74 -4.03 4.87 19.60
CA ALA A 74 -3.18 4.20 20.57
C ALA A 74 -1.67 4.32 20.27
N GLY A 75 -1.28 5.07 19.24
CA GLY A 75 0.12 5.32 18.91
C GLY A 75 0.75 4.29 17.98
N ARG A 76 1.98 4.59 17.55
CA ARG A 76 2.73 3.80 16.56
C ARG A 76 3.31 2.53 17.17
N GLU A 77 3.68 2.59 18.44
CA GLU A 77 4.18 1.51 19.28
C GLU A 77 3.15 0.39 19.36
N THR A 78 1.90 0.76 19.67
CA THR A 78 0.77 -0.16 19.70
C THR A 78 0.55 -0.82 18.34
N LEU A 79 0.67 -0.07 17.23
CA LEU A 79 0.57 -0.65 15.89
C LEU A 79 1.70 -1.66 15.63
N LEU A 80 2.93 -1.34 16.02
CA LEU A 80 4.06 -2.25 15.85
C LEU A 80 3.79 -3.60 16.54
N LEU A 81 3.28 -3.58 17.78
CA LEU A 81 2.88 -4.79 18.49
C LEU A 81 1.71 -5.51 17.79
N CYS A 82 0.73 -4.78 17.26
CA CYS A 82 -0.37 -5.36 16.47
C CYS A 82 0.14 -6.09 15.22
N ILE A 83 1.15 -5.53 14.55
CA ILE A 83 1.80 -6.11 13.37
C ILE A 83 2.49 -7.42 13.71
N LEU A 84 2.99 -7.61 14.94
CA LEU A 84 3.56 -8.88 15.38
C LEU A 84 2.49 -9.95 15.61
N VAL A 85 1.28 -9.55 16.00
CA VAL A 85 0.16 -10.48 16.24
C VAL A 85 -0.52 -10.92 14.94
N TYR A 86 -0.76 -9.99 14.01
CA TYR A 86 -1.57 -10.26 12.82
C TYR A 86 -0.81 -10.12 11.51
N SER A 87 -0.96 -11.11 10.63
CA SER A 87 -0.63 -10.95 9.23
C SER A 87 -1.69 -10.09 8.52
N ILE A 88 -1.33 -9.50 7.38
CA ILE A 88 -2.23 -8.66 6.58
C ILE A 88 -3.54 -9.38 6.21
N SER A 89 -3.46 -10.65 5.82
CA SER A 89 -4.63 -11.47 5.48
C SER A 89 -5.36 -12.00 6.72
N GLY A 90 -4.69 -12.07 7.88
CA GLY A 90 -5.21 -12.62 9.13
C GLY A 90 -5.90 -11.60 10.05
N LEU A 91 -6.10 -10.37 9.59
CA LEU A 91 -6.74 -9.34 10.41
C LEU A 91 -8.17 -9.73 10.79
N PRO A 92 -8.52 -9.71 12.09
CA PRO A 92 -9.86 -10.03 12.53
C PRO A 92 -10.84 -8.99 12.00
N LYS A 93 -12.09 -9.40 11.76
CA LYS A 93 -13.20 -8.44 11.67
C LYS A 93 -13.44 -7.90 13.09
N ILE A 94 -13.36 -6.58 13.27
CA ILE A 94 -13.62 -5.94 14.55
C ILE A 94 -15.09 -5.50 14.53
N THR A 95 -15.92 -6.17 15.32
CA THR A 95 -17.34 -5.84 15.48
C THR A 95 -17.65 -5.33 16.89
N PHE A 96 -16.77 -5.63 17.85
CA PHE A 96 -16.86 -5.07 19.19
C PHE A 96 -16.58 -3.57 19.19
N GLN A 97 -17.62 -2.76 19.41
CA GLN A 97 -17.56 -1.30 19.31
C GLN A 97 -16.52 -0.67 20.25
N ARG A 98 -16.37 -1.22 21.47
CA ARG A 98 -15.44 -0.70 22.48
C ARG A 98 -13.99 -1.16 22.27
N PHE A 99 -13.69 -1.95 21.24
CA PHE A 99 -12.33 -2.46 21.01
C PHE A 99 -11.28 -1.34 21.02
N TYR A 100 -11.50 -0.28 20.23
CA TYR A 100 -10.54 0.83 20.13
C TYR A 100 -10.45 1.65 21.41
N LEU A 101 -11.54 1.74 22.18
CA LEU A 101 -11.53 2.38 23.49
C LEU A 101 -10.66 1.59 24.48
N GLU A 102 -10.82 0.26 24.52
CA GLU A 102 -10.01 -0.60 25.38
C GLU A 102 -8.54 -0.61 24.94
N LEU A 103 -8.27 -0.59 23.63
CA LEU A 103 -6.93 -0.46 23.09
C LEU A 103 -6.25 0.86 23.52
N LYS A 104 -6.98 1.98 23.48
CA LYS A 104 -6.48 3.28 23.94
C LYS A 104 -6.16 3.27 25.44
N LYS A 105 -7.08 2.76 26.27
CA LYS A 105 -6.85 2.67 27.72
C LYS A 105 -5.64 1.81 28.04
N TRP A 106 -5.48 0.71 27.31
CA TRP A 106 -4.33 -0.17 27.45
C TRP A 106 -3.03 0.54 27.06
N SER A 107 -2.98 1.19 25.89
CA SER A 107 -1.76 1.85 25.43
C SER A 107 -1.30 2.99 26.34
N GLN A 108 -2.24 3.67 26.99
CA GLN A 108 -1.94 4.72 27.99
C GLN A 108 -1.34 4.17 29.29
N ARG A 109 -1.57 2.89 29.59
CA ARG A 109 -1.04 2.21 30.79
C ARG A 109 0.21 1.39 30.49
N ALA A 110 0.39 1.00 29.23
CA ALA A 110 1.55 0.25 28.79
C ALA A 110 2.81 1.13 28.89
N CYS A 111 3.84 0.60 29.56
CA CYS A 111 5.17 1.19 29.50
C CYS A 111 5.87 0.65 28.24
N PHE A 112 6.14 1.51 27.27
CA PHE A 112 6.81 1.11 26.03
C PHE A 112 8.32 1.29 26.16
N PRO A 113 9.12 0.23 25.96
CA PRO A 113 10.58 0.33 25.95
C PRO A 113 11.08 1.26 24.85
N GLU A 114 12.19 1.95 25.08
CA GLU A 114 12.75 2.95 24.16
C GLU A 114 13.02 2.36 22.76
N LEU A 115 13.55 1.13 22.70
CA LEU A 115 13.78 0.42 21.44
C LEU A 115 12.49 0.21 20.64
N LEU A 116 11.36 -0.08 21.30
CA LEU A 116 10.06 -0.21 20.64
C LEU A 116 9.62 1.13 20.04
N VAL A 117 9.78 2.21 20.79
CA VAL A 117 9.46 3.58 20.35
C VAL A 117 10.31 3.98 19.13
N GLU A 118 11.61 3.67 19.17
CA GLU A 118 12.54 3.97 18.08
C GLU A 118 12.17 3.18 16.81
N GLN A 119 11.93 1.87 16.92
CA GLN A 119 11.54 1.04 15.77
C GLN A 119 10.18 1.47 15.19
N ALA A 120 9.21 1.79 16.05
CA ALA A 120 7.91 2.29 15.63
C ALA A 120 8.03 3.63 14.90
N SER A 121 8.90 4.52 15.36
CA SER A 121 9.17 5.81 14.73
C SER A 121 9.85 5.68 13.38
N LYS A 122 10.87 4.81 13.27
CA LYS A 122 11.57 4.51 12.01
C LYS A 122 10.62 3.96 10.94
N LEU A 123 9.64 3.15 11.33
CA LEU A 123 8.66 2.59 10.40
C LEU A 123 7.86 3.68 9.68
N TRP A 124 7.45 4.72 10.41
CA TRP A 124 6.53 5.72 9.87
C TRP A 124 7.21 6.96 9.28
N ASN A 125 8.34 7.38 9.85
CA ASN A 125 9.07 8.57 9.39
C ASN A 125 9.80 8.34 8.05
N GLN A 126 10.04 7.08 7.65
CA GLN A 126 10.66 6.77 6.35
C GLN A 126 9.71 6.97 5.15
N SER A 127 8.40 7.06 5.39
CA SER A 127 7.38 7.30 4.36
C SER A 127 7.39 8.76 3.87
N ASP A 128 7.66 9.71 4.78
CA ASP A 128 7.62 11.15 4.47
C ASP A 128 8.80 11.62 3.61
N GLN A 129 9.98 10.97 3.71
CA GLN A 129 11.14 11.37 2.93
C GLN A 129 11.10 10.94 1.46
N ARG A 130 10.26 9.94 1.12
CA ARG A 130 10.20 9.39 -0.24
C ARG A 130 9.21 10.13 -1.16
N GLY A 131 8.28 10.90 -0.60
CA GLY A 131 7.36 11.77 -1.35
C GLY A 131 8.02 13.03 -1.94
N SER A 132 9.16 13.45 -1.37
CA SER A 132 9.86 14.67 -1.76
C SER A 132 10.78 14.47 -2.98
N GLN A 133 11.33 13.27 -3.18
CA GLN A 133 12.27 13.03 -4.29
C GLN A 133 11.58 12.72 -5.64
N GLN A 134 10.31 12.29 -5.63
CA GLN A 134 9.63 11.91 -6.88
C GLN A 134 8.95 13.09 -7.61
N ARG A 135 8.79 14.26 -6.95
CA ARG A 135 8.23 15.46 -7.59
C ARG A 135 9.25 16.30 -8.37
N GLU A 136 10.54 16.17 -8.07
CA GLU A 136 11.58 16.97 -8.74
C GLU A 136 12.02 16.36 -10.09
N SER A 137 11.95 15.04 -10.27
CA SER A 137 12.35 14.41 -11.54
C SER A 137 11.34 14.53 -12.68
N SER A 138 10.10 14.95 -12.41
CA SER A 138 9.07 15.12 -13.46
C SER A 138 8.94 16.55 -13.97
N SER A 139 9.66 17.51 -13.38
CA SER A 139 9.52 18.94 -13.69
C SER A 139 10.64 19.49 -14.59
N GLN A 140 11.70 18.70 -14.88
CA GLN A 140 12.84 19.14 -15.69
C GLN A 140 12.80 18.69 -17.16
N GLN A 141 11.83 17.89 -17.60
CA GLN A 141 11.77 17.38 -18.97
C GLN A 141 10.80 18.13 -19.90
N ARG A 142 10.46 19.39 -19.58
CA ARG A 142 9.56 20.23 -20.40
C ARG A 142 10.09 21.64 -20.71
N GLN A 143 11.40 21.85 -20.64
CA GLN A 143 12.02 23.18 -20.92
C GLN A 143 13.26 23.13 -21.84
N LEU A 144 13.37 22.14 -22.73
CA LEU A 144 14.50 22.04 -23.67
C LEU A 144 14.04 21.77 -25.11
N GLU A 145 12.96 22.40 -25.56
CA GLU A 145 12.62 22.50 -26.99
C GLU A 145 11.91 23.83 -27.27
N THR A 146 12.59 24.96 -27.06
CA THR A 146 12.19 26.24 -27.66
C THR A 146 13.40 27.15 -27.76
N GLU A 147 14.35 26.84 -28.66
CA GLU A 147 15.22 27.86 -29.24
C GLU A 147 15.90 27.35 -30.52
N ASN A 148 15.23 27.49 -31.66
CA ASN A 148 15.84 27.94 -32.92
C ASN A 148 14.82 27.95 -34.06
N THR A 149 14.42 29.13 -34.50
CA THR A 149 14.59 29.63 -35.88
C THR A 149 13.84 30.96 -36.04
N GLN A 150 14.57 31.95 -36.55
CA GLN A 150 14.25 33.38 -36.73
C GLN A 150 13.24 33.65 -37.89
N PRO A 151 12.81 34.93 -38.10
CA PRO A 151 11.52 35.29 -38.70
C PRO A 151 11.50 35.33 -40.24
N GLY A 152 10.30 35.14 -40.79
CA GLY A 152 10.02 35.12 -42.22
C GLY A 152 9.99 36.48 -42.92
N GLN A 153 10.43 36.46 -44.18
CA GLN A 153 10.05 37.40 -45.24
C GLN A 153 9.54 36.59 -46.46
N THR A 154 8.25 36.78 -46.76
CA THR A 154 7.68 37.24 -48.05
C THR A 154 7.89 36.44 -49.36
N ILE A 155 6.78 35.80 -49.83
CA ILE A 155 6.24 35.60 -51.23
C ILE A 155 7.12 34.72 -52.19
N VAL A 156 6.67 33.77 -53.03
CA VAL A 156 5.55 33.67 -54.00
C VAL A 156 5.30 32.17 -54.36
N GLU A 157 4.04 31.86 -54.70
CA GLU A 157 3.60 31.15 -55.92
C GLU A 157 3.89 29.64 -56.20
N ALA A 158 2.76 28.97 -56.42
CA ALA A 158 2.46 27.89 -57.38
C ALA A 158 2.61 26.39 -57.03
N ALA A 159 1.53 25.71 -57.42
CA ALA A 159 1.41 24.34 -57.93
C ALA A 159 1.11 23.17 -56.96
N ILE A 160 -0.20 22.89 -56.86
CA ILE A 160 -0.90 21.60 -56.61
C ILE A 160 -0.34 20.57 -57.65
N PRO A 161 -0.32 19.21 -57.46
CA PRO A 161 -1.48 18.50 -56.94
C PRO A 161 -1.37 17.13 -56.24
N SER A 162 -2.48 16.83 -55.54
CA SER A 162 -3.18 15.53 -55.45
C SER A 162 -2.45 14.33 -54.82
N MET A 163 -3.09 13.69 -53.82
CA MET A 163 -3.76 12.40 -54.05
C MET A 163 -4.56 11.98 -52.82
N SER A 164 -5.76 11.49 -53.14
CA SER A 164 -6.86 11.11 -52.27
C SER A 164 -6.68 9.68 -51.74
N CYS A 165 -6.90 9.46 -50.45
CA CYS A 165 -7.05 8.12 -49.89
C CYS A 165 -8.52 7.87 -49.53
N LYS A 166 -9.23 7.24 -50.48
CA LYS A 166 -10.52 6.56 -50.25
C LYS A 166 -10.32 5.36 -49.32
N ALA A 167 -11.19 5.23 -48.32
CA ALA A 167 -11.50 3.96 -47.67
C ALA A 167 -12.53 3.17 -48.50
N PRO A 168 -12.41 1.84 -48.51
CA PRO A 168 -13.56 0.95 -48.33
C PRO A 168 -13.22 -0.07 -47.22
N GLY A 169 -14.16 -0.59 -46.43
CA GLY A 169 -15.41 -1.23 -46.84
C GLY A 169 -15.32 -2.70 -46.38
N GLN A 170 -16.43 -3.21 -45.87
CA GLN A 170 -16.56 -4.40 -45.02
C GLN A 170 -16.41 -5.74 -45.77
N GLU A 171 -16.61 -6.82 -44.99
CA GLU A 171 -17.06 -8.18 -45.34
C GLU A 171 -15.98 -9.27 -45.33
N LYS A 172 -16.20 -10.51 -44.86
CA LYS A 172 -17.24 -11.15 -44.03
C LYS A 172 -16.77 -12.62 -43.84
N ILE A 173 -17.30 -13.26 -42.78
CA ILE A 173 -17.64 -14.70 -42.67
C ILE A 173 -16.51 -15.76 -42.70
N GLY A 174 -16.51 -16.60 -41.66
CA GLY A 174 -15.99 -17.96 -41.70
C GLY A 174 -16.41 -18.78 -40.47
N ILE A 175 -17.53 -19.50 -40.60
CA ILE A 175 -18.23 -20.31 -39.57
C ILE A 175 -17.63 -21.73 -39.47
N ARG A 176 -17.96 -22.44 -38.35
CA ARG A 176 -18.10 -23.90 -38.09
C ARG A 176 -17.07 -24.50 -37.11
N THR A 177 -17.40 -24.73 -35.83
CA THR A 177 -18.22 -25.80 -35.17
C THR A 177 -17.60 -27.21 -35.20
N ASN A 178 -17.35 -27.84 -34.04
CA ASN A 178 -18.24 -28.83 -33.40
C ASN A 178 -17.58 -29.70 -32.30
N HIS A 179 -18.41 -30.02 -31.29
CA HIS A 179 -18.54 -31.25 -30.47
C HIS A 179 -17.29 -31.94 -29.85
N LEU A 180 -17.19 -32.04 -28.51
CA LEU A 180 -17.88 -32.96 -27.57
C LEU A 180 -17.32 -34.39 -27.59
N SER A 181 -16.73 -34.84 -26.47
CA SER A 181 -17.15 -36.05 -25.72
C SER A 181 -16.20 -36.36 -24.55
N LYS A 182 -16.79 -36.43 -23.35
CA LYS A 182 -16.37 -37.29 -22.24
C LYS A 182 -17.04 -38.66 -22.47
N PRO A 183 -16.49 -39.77 -21.97
CA PRO A 183 -17.07 -40.31 -20.73
C PRO A 183 -16.10 -41.07 -19.80
N ARG A 184 -16.60 -41.18 -18.55
CA ARG A 184 -16.37 -42.14 -17.45
C ARG A 184 -15.01 -42.77 -17.25
#